data_AF-A0A7S4MLI4-F1
#
_entry.id   AF-A0A7S4MLI4-F1
#
_cell.length_a   1.000
_cell.length_b   1.000
_cell.length_c   1.000
_cell.angle_alpha   90.00
_cell.angle_beta   90.00
_cell.angle_gamma   90.00
#
_symmetry.space_group_name_H-M   'P 1'
#
loop_
_entity.id
_entity.type
_entity.pdbx_description
1 polymer ?
#
loop_
_entity_poly.entity_id
_entity_poly.type
_entity_poly.pdbx_seq_one_letter_code
_entity_poly.pdbx_strand_id
1 'polypeptide(L)'
;RMGYFSREEWLAGCAVFSSATSMAELRERLKKVHEATVRDAAALRSLHSFTHKFCRENDRARNIELQSATIMLQLLYGKSYDAHVKSLNTFLESNAGLQKRGISHDEWMMMLQFMREVDADCSNYQDDGAWPVLLDDYVEWYQEKHRS
;
A
#
# COMPACT_ATOMS: atom_id res chain seq x y z
N ARG A 1 -16.18 -3.38 4.66
CA ARG A 1 -15.82 -3.87 3.29
C ARG A 1 -15.54 -2.66 2.41
N MET A 2 -14.76 -2.76 1.34
CA MET A 2 -14.61 -1.60 0.44
C MET A 2 -15.97 -1.17 -0.12
N GLY A 3 -16.24 0.14 -0.09
CA GLY A 3 -17.53 0.70 -0.54
C GLY A 3 -18.71 0.52 0.43
N TYR A 4 -18.49 -0.03 1.63
CA TYR A 4 -19.56 -0.26 2.60
C TYR A 4 -19.08 -0.07 4.05
N PHE A 5 -19.81 0.75 4.81
CA PHE A 5 -19.72 0.84 6.26
C PHE A 5 -20.96 0.21 6.89
N SER A 6 -20.77 -0.76 7.80
CA SER A 6 -21.86 -1.22 8.64
C SER A 6 -22.25 -0.12 9.63
N ARG A 7 -23.50 -0.18 10.15
CA ARG A 7 -23.94 0.76 11.18
C ARG A 7 -23.06 0.70 12.43
N GLU A 8 -22.60 -0.50 12.80
CA GLU A 8 -21.73 -0.71 13.95
C GLU A 8 -20.33 -0.13 13.71
N GLU A 9 -19.72 -0.37 12.54
CA GLU A 9 -18.43 0.20 12.14
C GLU A 9 -18.50 1.73 12.15
N TRP A 10 -19.58 2.30 11.61
CA TRP A 10 -19.80 3.74 11.59
C TRP A 10 -19.92 4.31 13.00
N LEU A 11 -20.78 3.73 13.86
CA LEU A 11 -20.97 4.22 15.23
C LEU A 11 -19.71 4.08 16.08
N ALA A 12 -19.00 2.95 15.97
CA ALA A 12 -17.73 2.73 16.67
C ALA A 12 -16.66 3.72 16.19
N GLY A 13 -16.53 3.93 14.88
CA GLY A 13 -15.61 4.91 14.31
C GLY A 13 -15.93 6.33 14.78
N CYS A 14 -17.20 6.75 14.69
CA CYS A 14 -17.64 8.06 15.17
C CYS A 14 -17.42 8.26 16.68
N ALA A 15 -17.55 7.19 17.48
CA ALA A 15 -17.26 7.26 18.91
C ALA A 15 -15.77 7.54 19.19
N VAL A 16 -14.86 6.94 18.41
CA VAL A 16 -13.40 7.24 18.47
C VAL A 16 -13.13 8.70 18.07
N PHE A 17 -13.83 9.21 17.05
CA PHE A 17 -13.70 10.61 16.63
C PHE A 17 -14.35 11.61 17.58
N SER A 18 -15.08 11.16 18.62
CA SER A 18 -15.69 11.89 19.75
C SER A 18 -16.26 13.29 19.41
N SER A 19 -17.59 13.42 19.52
CA SER A 19 -18.38 14.67 19.44
C SER A 19 -18.17 15.56 18.20
N ALA A 20 -17.60 15.05 17.10
CA ALA A 20 -17.63 15.80 15.85
C ALA A 20 -19.09 16.02 15.43
N THR A 21 -19.59 17.24 15.56
CA THR A 21 -20.99 17.59 15.28
C THR A 21 -21.15 18.20 13.89
N SER A 22 -20.04 18.42 13.19
CA SER A 22 -20.03 18.98 11.84
C SER A 22 -19.03 18.28 10.92
N MET A 23 -19.27 18.37 9.61
CA MET A 23 -18.35 17.86 8.59
C MET A 23 -16.97 18.54 8.63
N ALA A 24 -16.92 19.82 9.05
CA ALA A 24 -15.66 20.55 9.18
C ALA A 24 -14.78 19.97 10.31
N GLU A 25 -15.37 19.71 11.47
CA GLU A 25 -14.68 19.07 12.59
C GLU A 25 -14.19 17.66 12.24
N LEU A 26 -15.03 16.88 11.55
CA LEU A 26 -14.65 15.54 11.10
C LEU A 26 -13.43 15.59 10.16
N ARG A 27 -13.42 16.51 9.18
CA ARG A 27 -12.28 16.69 8.25
C ARG A 27 -11.00 17.04 8.99
N GLU A 28 -11.06 17.98 9.92
CA GLU A 28 -9.89 18.41 10.69
C GLU A 28 -9.34 17.28 11.57
N ARG A 29 -10.22 16.49 12.19
CA ARG A 29 -9.81 15.32 12.98
C ARG A 29 -9.20 14.23 12.11
N LEU A 30 -9.80 13.93 10.95
CA LEU A 30 -9.26 12.97 9.99
C LEU A 30 -7.87 13.39 9.50
N LYS A 31 -7.67 14.69 9.23
CA LYS A 31 -6.36 15.23 8.86
C LYS A 31 -5.32 14.97 9.96
N LYS A 32 -5.65 15.24 11.23
CA LYS A 32 -4.75 14.97 12.37
C LYS A 32 -4.43 13.49 12.52
N VAL A 33 -5.43 12.61 12.37
CA VAL A 33 -5.21 11.16 12.44
C VAL A 33 -4.31 10.69 11.29
N HIS A 34 -4.56 11.16 10.07
CA HIS A 34 -3.72 10.86 8.91
C HIS A 34 -2.27 11.29 9.16
N GLU A 35 -2.06 12.55 9.54
CA GLU A 35 -0.73 13.09 9.83
C GLU A 35 0.01 12.33 10.95
N ALA A 36 -0.70 11.94 12.02
CA ALA A 36 -0.10 11.13 13.08
C ALA A 36 0.27 9.73 12.58
N THR A 37 -0.59 9.11 11.77
CA THR A 37 -0.41 7.75 11.25
C THR A 37 0.79 7.67 10.30
N VAL A 38 0.95 8.65 9.39
CA VAL A 38 2.06 8.64 8.42
C VAL A 38 3.43 8.94 9.05
N ARG A 39 3.45 9.62 10.20
CA ARG A 39 4.71 9.90 10.93
C ARG A 39 5.16 8.76 11.82
N ASP A 40 4.22 7.92 12.29
CA ASP A 40 4.54 6.79 13.13
C ASP A 40 4.75 5.51 12.31
N ALA A 41 5.96 4.94 12.40
CA ALA A 41 6.34 3.80 11.58
C ALA A 41 5.52 2.54 11.87
N ALA A 42 5.03 2.34 13.10
CA ALA A 42 4.23 1.18 13.47
C ALA A 42 2.77 1.35 13.02
N ALA A 43 2.23 2.56 13.16
CA ALA A 43 0.90 2.92 12.70
C ALA A 43 0.79 2.86 11.18
N LEU A 44 1.79 3.38 10.45
CA LEU A 44 1.84 3.28 8.99
C LEU A 44 1.90 1.83 8.53
N ARG A 45 2.74 1.00 9.18
CA ARG A 45 2.84 -0.44 8.88
C ARG A 45 1.52 -1.17 9.17
N SER A 46 0.81 -0.78 10.24
CA SER A 46 -0.51 -1.32 10.58
C SER A 46 -1.58 -0.90 9.59
N LEU A 47 -1.62 0.37 9.18
CA LEU A 47 -2.51 0.89 8.15
C LEU A 47 -2.28 0.15 6.83
N HIS A 48 -1.02 -0.01 6.42
CA HIS A 48 -0.65 -0.72 5.22
C HIS A 48 -1.08 -2.20 5.24
N SER A 49 -0.85 -2.91 6.35
CA SER A 49 -1.36 -4.28 6.50
C SER A 49 -2.89 -4.33 6.42
N PHE A 50 -3.57 -3.34 7.01
CA PHE A 50 -5.03 -3.22 6.95
C PHE A 50 -5.54 -3.01 5.52
N THR A 51 -4.87 -2.20 4.69
CA THR A 51 -5.36 -1.93 3.33
C THR A 51 -5.37 -3.17 2.45
N HIS A 52 -4.46 -4.12 2.64
CA HIS A 52 -4.55 -5.42 1.96
C HIS A 52 -5.87 -6.11 2.29
N LYS A 53 -6.19 -6.23 3.58
CA LYS A 53 -7.47 -6.81 4.02
C LYS A 53 -8.67 -6.03 3.48
N PHE A 54 -8.59 -4.70 3.45
CA PHE A 54 -9.65 -3.83 2.98
C PHE A 54 -9.94 -3.99 1.49
N CYS A 55 -8.91 -4.19 0.66
CA CYS A 55 -9.00 -4.37 -0.78
C CYS A 55 -9.41 -5.78 -1.23
N ARG A 56 -9.47 -6.76 -0.32
CA ARG A 56 -9.92 -8.11 -0.66
C ARG A 56 -11.40 -8.11 -1.01
N GLU A 57 -11.76 -8.77 -2.10
CA GLU A 57 -13.15 -8.92 -2.55
C GLU A 57 -14.00 -9.64 -1.49
N ASN A 58 -13.46 -10.68 -0.86
CA ASN A 58 -14.12 -11.45 0.19
C ASN A 58 -13.14 -12.14 1.16
N ASP A 59 -13.67 -12.67 2.27
CA ASP A 59 -12.89 -13.30 3.34
C ASP A 59 -12.18 -14.61 2.93
N ARG A 60 -12.51 -15.19 1.78
CA ARG A 60 -11.85 -16.39 1.24
C ARG A 60 -10.68 -16.07 0.31
N ALA A 61 -10.75 -14.96 -0.43
CA ALA A 61 -9.70 -14.54 -1.35
C ALA A 61 -8.40 -14.27 -0.60
N ARG A 62 -7.28 -14.91 -0.94
CA ARG A 62 -6.01 -14.73 -0.20
C ARG A 62 -5.20 -13.52 -0.68
N ASN A 63 -5.43 -13.09 -1.91
CA ASN A 63 -4.70 -12.03 -2.59
C ASN A 63 -5.63 -10.87 -2.92
N ILE A 64 -5.07 -9.69 -3.11
CA ILE A 64 -5.78 -8.52 -3.66
C ILE A 64 -5.57 -8.46 -5.16
N GLU A 65 -6.56 -7.97 -5.89
CA GLU A 65 -6.44 -7.76 -7.34
C GLU A 65 -5.38 -6.71 -7.64
N LEU A 66 -4.69 -6.88 -8.77
CA LEU A 66 -3.58 -6.01 -9.15
C LEU A 66 -4.02 -4.54 -9.28
N GLN A 67 -5.18 -4.28 -9.90
CA GLN A 67 -5.73 -2.92 -10.02
C GLN A 67 -6.02 -2.29 -8.66
N SER A 68 -6.53 -3.07 -7.70
CA SER A 68 -6.76 -2.58 -6.34
C SER A 68 -5.44 -2.26 -5.64
N ALA A 69 -4.41 -3.09 -5.85
CA ALA A 69 -3.07 -2.86 -5.31
C ALA A 69 -2.43 -1.58 -5.86
N THR A 70 -2.45 -1.36 -7.18
CA THR A 70 -1.81 -0.19 -7.81
C THR A 70 -2.47 1.13 -7.40
N ILE A 71 -3.81 1.16 -7.35
CA ILE A 71 -4.57 2.32 -6.85
C ILE A 71 -4.25 2.57 -5.37
N MET A 72 -4.17 1.52 -4.55
CA MET A 72 -3.90 1.67 -3.12
C MET A 72 -2.47 2.13 -2.85
N LEU A 73 -1.47 1.67 -3.61
CA LEU A 73 -0.09 2.18 -3.54
C LEU A 73 -0.05 3.67 -3.85
N GLN A 74 -0.72 4.09 -4.93
CA GLN A 74 -0.82 5.50 -5.30
C GLN A 74 -1.49 6.35 -4.20
N LEU A 75 -2.55 5.81 -3.58
CA LEU A 75 -3.27 6.51 -2.52
C LEU A 75 -2.44 6.68 -1.24
N LEU A 76 -1.73 5.63 -0.82
CA LEU A 76 -0.95 5.64 0.43
C LEU A 76 0.37 6.40 0.28
N TYR A 77 1.06 6.22 -0.85
CA TYR A 77 2.48 6.54 -0.97
C TYR A 77 2.80 7.45 -2.15
N GLY A 78 1.85 7.77 -3.01
CA GLY A 78 2.09 8.60 -4.20
C GLY A 78 2.62 10.00 -3.94
N LYS A 79 2.58 10.49 -2.68
CA LYS A 79 3.20 11.75 -2.27
C LYS A 79 4.56 11.57 -1.60
N SER A 80 4.76 10.52 -0.82
CA SER A 80 5.98 10.29 -0.02
C SER A 80 7.03 9.45 -0.74
N TYR A 81 6.62 8.55 -1.62
CA TYR A 81 7.46 7.61 -2.37
C TYR A 81 7.10 7.63 -3.87
N ASP A 82 6.87 8.81 -4.44
CA ASP A 82 6.35 8.99 -5.82
C ASP A 82 7.15 8.21 -6.88
N ALA A 83 8.49 8.27 -6.82
CA ALA A 83 9.35 7.57 -7.77
C ALA A 83 9.21 6.04 -7.69
N HIS A 84 9.16 5.47 -6.47
CA HIS A 84 8.91 4.05 -6.28
C HIS A 84 7.51 3.66 -6.76
N VAL A 85 6.48 4.41 -6.37
CA VAL A 85 5.10 4.08 -6.71
C VAL A 85 4.90 4.05 -8.22
N LYS A 86 5.46 5.03 -8.95
CA LYS A 86 5.35 5.09 -10.41
C LYS A 86 6.02 3.89 -11.09
N SER A 87 7.25 3.58 -10.69
CA SER A 87 8.03 2.49 -11.28
C SER A 87 7.44 1.12 -10.92
N LEU A 88 7.11 0.89 -9.64
CA LEU A 88 6.42 -0.32 -9.18
C LEU A 88 5.09 -0.51 -9.89
N ASN A 89 4.22 0.50 -9.96
CA ASN A 89 2.93 0.37 -10.66
C ASN A 89 3.13 0.00 -12.13
N THR A 90 4.11 0.62 -12.81
CA THR A 90 4.43 0.30 -14.20
C THR A 90 4.86 -1.17 -14.35
N PHE A 91 5.74 -1.65 -13.47
CA PHE A 91 6.18 -3.04 -13.45
C PHE A 91 5.01 -4.00 -13.19
N LEU A 92 4.25 -3.75 -12.13
CA LEU A 92 3.10 -4.54 -11.71
C LEU A 92 2.09 -4.69 -12.85
N GLU A 93 1.74 -3.59 -13.51
CA GLU A 93 0.79 -3.58 -14.63
C GLU A 93 1.30 -4.34 -15.86
N SER A 94 2.62 -4.35 -16.08
CA SER A 94 3.25 -5.10 -17.17
C SER A 94 3.34 -6.61 -16.92
N ASN A 95 3.18 -7.06 -15.68
CA ASN A 95 3.29 -8.47 -15.30
C ASN A 95 1.95 -9.21 -15.46
N ALA A 96 1.79 -9.90 -16.59
CA ALA A 96 0.57 -10.67 -16.89
C ALA A 96 0.27 -11.80 -15.90
N GLY A 97 1.28 -12.33 -15.19
CA GLY A 97 1.08 -13.34 -14.15
C GLY A 97 0.36 -12.76 -12.92
N LEU A 98 0.73 -11.53 -12.52
CA LEU A 98 0.10 -10.84 -11.40
C LEU A 98 -1.34 -10.43 -11.69
N GLN A 99 -1.69 -10.14 -12.94
CA GLN A 99 -3.08 -9.88 -13.33
C GLN A 99 -4.01 -11.06 -13.00
N LYS A 100 -3.50 -12.30 -13.06
CA LYS A 100 -4.29 -13.51 -12.75
C LYS A 100 -4.22 -13.90 -11.27
N ARG A 101 -3.05 -13.78 -10.65
CA ARG A 101 -2.80 -14.25 -9.27
C ARG A 101 -3.15 -13.21 -8.21
N GLY A 102 -3.04 -11.93 -8.54
CA GLY A 102 -3.07 -10.83 -7.58
C GLY A 102 -1.81 -10.76 -6.70
N ILE A 103 -1.86 -9.90 -5.69
CA ILE A 103 -0.79 -9.63 -4.73
C ILE A 103 -1.12 -10.26 -3.37
N SER A 104 -0.22 -11.11 -2.87
CA SER A 104 -0.35 -11.71 -1.54
C SER A 104 -0.09 -10.70 -0.42
N HIS A 105 -0.47 -11.04 0.81
CA HIS A 105 -0.23 -10.17 1.96
C HIS A 105 1.26 -9.97 2.23
N ASP A 106 2.07 -11.02 2.07
CA ASP A 106 3.52 -10.96 2.28
C ASP A 106 4.20 -10.03 1.27
N GLU A 107 3.93 -10.23 -0.03
CA GLU A 107 4.43 -9.36 -1.10
C GLU A 107 4.01 -7.91 -0.89
N TRP A 108 2.75 -7.69 -0.50
CA TRP A 108 2.27 -6.36 -0.15
C TRP A 108 3.13 -5.76 0.97
N MET A 109 3.28 -6.46 2.10
CA MET A 109 4.08 -6.00 3.24
C MET A 109 5.54 -5.70 2.88
N MET A 110 6.15 -6.55 2.05
CA MET A 110 7.52 -6.37 1.58
C MET A 110 7.68 -5.16 0.66
N MET A 111 6.66 -4.76 -0.13
CA MET A 111 6.73 -3.52 -0.92
C MET A 111 6.93 -2.27 -0.05
N LEU A 112 6.26 -2.16 1.10
CA LEU A 112 6.50 -1.04 2.03
C LEU A 112 7.92 -1.08 2.60
N GLN A 113 8.42 -2.27 2.94
CA GLN A 113 9.78 -2.40 3.44
C GLN A 113 10.79 -2.01 2.37
N PHE A 114 10.59 -2.46 1.13
CA PHE A 114 11.39 -2.13 -0.03
C PHE A 114 11.47 -0.61 -0.25
N MET A 115 10.34 0.08 -0.32
CA MET A 115 10.31 1.55 -0.47
C MET A 115 11.00 2.32 0.66
N ARG A 116 11.26 1.68 1.81
CA ARG A 116 11.93 2.29 2.95
C ARG A 116 13.42 1.99 3.03
N GLU A 117 13.84 0.86 2.49
CA GLU A 117 15.20 0.32 2.66
C GLU A 117 16.01 0.37 1.36
N VAL A 118 15.33 0.38 0.21
CA VAL A 118 15.93 0.43 -1.11
C VAL A 118 15.66 1.80 -1.72
N ASP A 119 16.69 2.40 -2.33
CA ASP A 119 16.59 3.66 -3.03
C ASP A 119 15.73 3.53 -4.29
N ALA A 120 15.14 4.64 -4.73
CA ALA A 120 14.21 4.63 -5.87
C ALA A 120 14.85 4.20 -7.20
N ASP A 121 16.18 4.29 -7.31
CA ASP A 121 16.96 3.83 -8.45
C ASP A 121 17.52 2.40 -8.27
N CYS A 122 17.17 1.74 -7.15
CA CYS A 122 17.62 0.41 -6.76
C CYS A 122 19.16 0.28 -6.64
N SER A 123 19.90 1.39 -6.52
CA SER A 123 21.37 1.39 -6.51
C SER A 123 21.98 0.73 -5.28
N ASN A 124 21.26 0.73 -4.15
CA ASN A 124 21.66 0.11 -2.89
C ASN A 124 21.06 -1.30 -2.69
N TYR A 125 20.34 -1.84 -3.68
CA TYR A 125 19.74 -3.18 -3.58
C TYR A 125 20.83 -4.27 -3.61
N GLN A 126 20.69 -5.27 -2.76
CA GLN A 126 21.57 -6.43 -2.67
C GLN A 126 20.74 -7.72 -2.78
N ASP A 127 21.17 -8.63 -3.66
CA ASP A 127 20.53 -9.92 -3.96
C ASP A 127 20.80 -11.00 -2.88
N ASP A 128 21.19 -10.59 -1.68
CA ASP A 128 21.37 -11.45 -0.50
C ASP A 128 20.26 -11.27 0.54
N GLY A 129 19.32 -10.36 0.28
CA GLY A 129 18.15 -10.12 1.12
C GLY A 129 17.07 -11.20 0.95
N ALA A 130 16.27 -11.42 2.00
CA ALA A 130 15.09 -12.29 1.95
C ALA A 130 13.89 -11.58 1.28
N TRP A 131 14.10 -10.99 0.11
CA TRP A 131 13.05 -10.35 -0.68
C TRP A 131 12.20 -11.42 -1.40
N PRO A 132 10.89 -11.20 -1.60
CA PRO A 132 10.11 -12.04 -2.49
C PRO A 132 10.61 -11.90 -3.92
N VAL A 133 10.59 -13.00 -4.67
CA VAL A 133 10.95 -13.05 -6.11
C VAL A 133 10.33 -11.91 -6.92
N LEU A 134 9.12 -11.48 -6.57
CA LEU A 134 8.45 -10.34 -7.19
C LEU A 134 9.28 -9.03 -7.17
N LEU A 135 9.96 -8.77 -6.05
CA LEU A 135 10.78 -7.57 -5.88
C LEU A 135 12.15 -7.73 -6.52
N ASP A 136 12.68 -8.94 -6.58
CA ASP A 136 13.91 -9.25 -7.31
C ASP A 136 13.68 -9.04 -8.83
N ASP A 137 12.59 -9.60 -9.36
CA ASP A 137 12.12 -9.40 -10.74
C ASP A 137 11.88 -7.91 -11.05
N TYR A 138 11.36 -7.15 -10.08
CA TYR A 138 11.16 -5.70 -10.22
C TYR A 138 12.49 -4.95 -10.38
N VAL A 139 13.48 -5.29 -9.57
CA VAL A 139 14.81 -4.65 -9.63
C VAL A 139 15.49 -4.97 -10.96
N GLU A 140 15.45 -6.23 -11.39
CA GLU A 140 15.99 -6.64 -12.69
C GLU A 140 15.33 -5.86 -13.82
N TRP A 141 13.99 -5.84 -13.85
CA TRP A 141 13.21 -5.05 -14.83
C TRP A 141 13.57 -3.57 -14.82
N TYR A 142 13.74 -2.98 -13.63
CA TYR A 142 14.08 -1.57 -13.49
C TYR A 142 15.46 -1.29 -14.08
N GLN A 143 16.46 -2.11 -13.74
CA GLN A 143 17.83 -1.96 -14.23
C GLN A 143 17.93 -2.17 -15.75
N GLU A 144 17.22 -3.14 -16.31
CA GLU A 144 17.19 -3.36 -17.77
C GLU A 144 16.64 -2.16 -18.54
N LYS A 145 15.55 -1.54 -18.03
CA LYS A 145 14.96 -0.34 -18.62
C LYS A 145 15.87 0.88 -18.62
N HIS A 146 16.83 0.92 -17.69
CA HIS A 146 17.76 2.04 -17.51
C HIS A 146 19.20 1.70 -17.93
N ARG A 147 19.42 0.52 -18.52
CA ARG A 147 20.70 0.14 -19.14
C ARG A 147 20.84 0.89 -20.47
N SER A 148 21.86 1.75 -20.55
CA SER A 148 22.25 2.49 -21.75
C SER A 148 22.85 1.59 -22.83
#